data_AF-A0A512AH33-F1
#
_entry.id   AF-A0A512AH33-F1
#
_cell.length_a   1.000
_cell.length_b   1.000
_cell.length_c   1.000
_cell.angle_alpha   90.00
_cell.angle_beta   90.00
_cell.angle_gamma   90.00
#
_symmetry.space_group_name_H-M   'P 1'
#
loop_
_entity.id
_entity.type
_entity.pdbx_description
1 polymer ?
#
loop_
_entity_poly.entity_id
_entity_poly.type
_entity_poly.pdbx_seq_one_letter_code
_entity_poly.pdbx_strand_id
1 'polypeptide(L)'
;MPTIADSLTLPCGAVLPNRLAKAAMTEGLADPQGRATPELERLYGLWADGGSGLLISGNVQIDRDHLERPGNVIIQGPQDEAALAGLRKMAAAGTRAGGHIWMQISHAGRQTQVTVNPHPKAPSAVPVGLPGKQFGVPEALTEAEILELIERFGHAAEVAKETGFTGVQIHAAHGYLLSQFLSPRANLRTDQWGGSLENRARMLLAVIARVRAGVGPAFPIGVKLNSADFQKGGFAFEDSMVVARWLQDAGVDLLEISGGSYEQPAMMDISGMEAPDAPKVAASTAAREAYFVDFAKTMRASLTMPLLVTGGFRTRRAMNTALETGGADVIGLGRPLCVDTAGPAKLLAGADELDRWESKLKLLPPWLSFLGGLKMMRAVEGFAVTYWYYAQIDAIARTGRANIGISPFKALLTIQNAGKAWLKARAS
;
A
#
# COMPACT_ATOMS: atom_id res chain seq x y z
N MET A 1 -9.93 24.19 -14.67
CA MET A 1 -9.49 23.57 -13.41
C MET A 1 -9.11 22.13 -13.71
N PRO A 2 -8.13 21.53 -13.00
CA PRO A 2 -7.69 20.17 -13.31
C PRO A 2 -8.80 19.15 -13.00
N THR A 3 -8.89 18.14 -13.86
CA THR A 3 -9.85 17.04 -13.81
C THR A 3 -9.12 15.70 -13.87
N ILE A 4 -9.84 14.60 -13.63
CA ILE A 4 -9.24 13.25 -13.68
C ILE A 4 -8.60 12.91 -15.03
N ALA A 5 -8.99 13.57 -16.12
CA ALA A 5 -8.51 13.30 -17.48
C ALA A 5 -7.25 14.10 -17.85
N ASP A 6 -6.91 15.14 -17.09
CA ASP A 6 -5.77 16.00 -17.42
C ASP A 6 -4.44 15.31 -17.11
N SER A 7 -3.41 15.57 -17.90
CA SER A 7 -2.05 15.12 -17.57
C SER A 7 -1.47 15.84 -16.34
N LEU A 8 -0.44 15.26 -15.75
CA LEU A 8 0.33 15.85 -14.66
C LEU A 8 1.83 15.64 -14.90
N THR A 9 2.61 16.71 -14.95
CA THR A 9 4.08 16.65 -14.95
C THR A 9 4.58 16.61 -13.51
N LEU A 10 5.40 15.61 -13.19
CA LEU A 10 6.05 15.44 -11.89
C LEU A 10 7.34 16.28 -11.80
N PRO A 11 7.87 16.56 -10.59
CA PRO A 11 9.09 17.35 -10.41
C PRO A 11 10.30 16.83 -11.21
N CYS A 12 10.47 15.52 -11.34
CA CYS A 12 11.52 14.91 -12.16
C CYS A 12 11.31 15.00 -13.70
N GLY A 13 10.19 15.58 -14.15
CA GLY A 13 9.84 15.75 -15.56
C GLY A 13 9.02 14.61 -16.19
N ALA A 14 8.80 13.51 -15.47
CA ALA A 14 7.91 12.45 -15.94
C ALA A 14 6.45 12.94 -16.01
N VAL A 15 5.71 12.48 -17.03
CA VAL A 15 4.32 12.90 -17.25
C VAL A 15 3.38 11.73 -17.02
N LEU A 16 2.44 11.89 -16.08
CA LEU A 16 1.29 11.00 -15.95
C LEU A 16 0.24 11.41 -16.99
N PRO A 17 -0.29 10.49 -17.81
CA PRO A 17 -1.22 10.82 -18.89
C PRO A 17 -2.62 11.22 -18.38
N ASN A 18 -2.95 10.85 -17.14
CA ASN A 18 -4.16 11.27 -16.44
C ASN A 18 -3.93 11.22 -14.92
N ARG A 19 -4.89 11.70 -14.12
CA ARG A 19 -4.77 11.82 -12.65
C ARG A 19 -5.38 10.65 -11.88
N LEU A 20 -5.58 9.50 -12.52
CA LEU A 20 -6.08 8.28 -11.87
C LEU A 20 -4.92 7.31 -11.63
N ALA A 21 -4.76 6.89 -10.38
CA ALA A 21 -3.80 5.86 -9.99
C ALA A 21 -4.50 4.61 -9.49
N LYS A 22 -4.09 3.43 -9.96
CA LYS A 22 -4.33 2.17 -9.24
C LYS A 22 -3.39 2.16 -8.03
N ALA A 23 -3.97 2.34 -6.85
CA ALA A 23 -3.22 2.31 -5.60
C ALA A 23 -2.65 0.91 -5.34
N ALA A 24 -1.61 0.84 -4.52
CA ALA A 24 -1.01 -0.43 -4.12
C ALA A 24 -2.04 -1.36 -3.44
N MET A 25 -2.07 -2.61 -3.87
CA MET A 25 -2.92 -3.67 -3.32
C MET A 25 -2.14 -4.98 -3.35
N THR A 26 -2.05 -5.66 -2.22
CA THR A 26 -1.33 -6.95 -2.12
C THR A 26 -2.01 -8.02 -2.97
N GLU A 27 -1.24 -8.70 -3.81
CA GLU A 27 -1.72 -9.69 -4.77
C GLU A 27 -1.52 -11.11 -4.23
N GLY A 28 -0.33 -11.40 -3.67
CA GLY A 28 0.03 -12.73 -3.17
C GLY A 28 0.19 -13.77 -4.29
N LEU A 29 0.81 -13.38 -5.41
CA LEU A 29 0.87 -14.14 -6.66
C LEU A 29 2.29 -14.51 -7.14
N ALA A 30 3.34 -14.12 -6.41
CA ALA A 30 4.70 -14.54 -6.71
C ALA A 30 4.87 -16.06 -6.46
N ASP A 31 5.85 -16.67 -7.14
CA ASP A 31 6.21 -18.07 -6.89
C ASP A 31 6.86 -18.24 -5.50
N PRO A 32 7.06 -19.48 -5.00
CA PRO A 32 7.70 -19.72 -3.69
C PRO A 32 9.14 -19.19 -3.54
N GLN A 33 9.81 -18.88 -4.65
CA GLN A 33 11.13 -18.23 -4.67
C GLN A 33 11.01 -16.69 -4.61
N GLY A 34 9.81 -16.14 -4.71
CA GLY A 34 9.53 -14.71 -4.70
C GLY A 34 9.61 -14.07 -6.08
N ARG A 35 9.62 -14.84 -7.17
CA ARG A 35 9.68 -14.31 -8.54
C ARG A 35 8.30 -13.91 -9.05
N ALA A 36 8.27 -12.88 -9.89
CA ALA A 36 7.06 -12.47 -10.58
C ALA A 36 6.59 -13.55 -11.57
N THR A 37 5.27 -13.76 -11.65
CA THR A 37 4.63 -14.85 -12.40
C THR A 37 3.84 -14.33 -13.61
N PRO A 38 3.47 -15.20 -14.57
CA PRO A 38 2.57 -14.83 -15.67
C PRO A 38 1.20 -14.31 -15.20
N GLU A 39 0.74 -14.71 -14.01
CA GLU A 39 -0.45 -14.17 -13.36
C GLU A 39 -0.30 -12.69 -13.03
N LEU A 40 0.87 -12.27 -12.51
CA LEU A 40 1.16 -10.85 -12.28
C LEU A 40 1.24 -10.09 -13.61
N GLU A 41 1.88 -10.65 -14.63
CA GLU A 41 1.90 -10.06 -15.99
C GLU A 41 0.48 -9.80 -16.51
N ARG A 42 -0.40 -10.80 -16.46
CA ARG A 42 -1.80 -10.68 -16.89
C ARG A 42 -2.54 -9.61 -16.10
N LEU A 43 -2.40 -9.63 -14.78
CA LEU A 43 -3.09 -8.72 -13.87
C LEU A 43 -2.71 -7.26 -14.13
N TYR A 44 -1.41 -6.97 -14.23
CA TYR A 44 -0.92 -5.62 -14.51
C TYR A 44 -1.26 -5.15 -15.93
N GLY A 45 -1.26 -6.06 -16.91
CA GLY A 45 -1.76 -5.76 -18.25
C GLY A 45 -3.24 -5.35 -18.26
N LEU A 46 -4.10 -6.06 -17.54
CA LEU A 46 -5.53 -5.75 -17.46
C LEU A 46 -5.81 -4.43 -16.71
N TRP A 47 -5.00 -4.09 -15.70
CA TRP A 47 -5.08 -2.78 -15.05
C TRP A 47 -4.55 -1.65 -15.93
N ALA A 48 -3.51 -1.91 -16.74
CA ALA A 48 -2.98 -0.94 -17.70
C ALA A 48 -4.04 -0.60 -18.77
N ASP A 49 -4.63 -1.62 -19.39
CA ASP A 49 -5.74 -1.46 -20.35
C ASP A 49 -6.95 -0.76 -19.74
N GLY A 50 -7.06 -0.83 -18.42
CA GLY A 50 -8.09 -0.15 -17.64
C GLY A 50 -7.99 1.37 -17.61
N GLY A 51 -6.91 1.95 -18.11
CA GLY A 51 -6.79 3.40 -18.35
C GLY A 51 -6.30 4.25 -17.18
N SER A 52 -5.76 3.64 -16.11
CA SER A 52 -5.08 4.42 -15.06
C SER A 52 -3.79 5.04 -15.61
N GLY A 53 -3.53 6.31 -15.29
CA GLY A 53 -2.28 6.97 -15.66
C GLY A 53 -1.08 6.46 -14.86
N LEU A 54 -1.32 5.93 -13.66
CA LEU A 54 -0.31 5.34 -12.80
C LEU A 54 -0.81 4.01 -12.21
N LEU A 55 -0.02 2.95 -12.31
CA LEU A 55 -0.19 1.71 -11.57
C LEU A 55 0.86 1.64 -10.48
N ILE A 56 0.46 1.37 -9.25
CA ILE A 56 1.40 1.10 -8.15
C ILE A 56 1.31 -0.39 -7.82
N SER A 57 2.45 -1.07 -7.79
CA SER A 57 2.47 -2.50 -7.47
C SER A 57 2.00 -2.79 -6.04
N GLY A 58 1.63 -4.03 -5.73
CA GLY A 58 1.63 -4.47 -4.34
C GLY A 58 3.05 -4.51 -3.76
N ASN A 59 3.15 -4.95 -2.50
CA ASN A 59 4.41 -4.98 -1.76
C ASN A 59 5.46 -5.88 -2.45
N VAL A 60 6.55 -5.27 -2.91
CA VAL A 60 7.80 -5.95 -3.25
C VAL A 60 8.72 -5.87 -2.04
N GLN A 61 9.06 -7.04 -1.49
CA GLN A 61 9.80 -7.15 -0.23
C GLN A 61 11.30 -7.18 -0.48
N ILE A 62 12.04 -6.35 0.25
CA ILE A 62 13.51 -6.31 0.18
C ILE A 62 14.19 -7.37 1.06
N ASP A 63 13.40 -8.06 1.88
CA ASP A 63 13.84 -9.13 2.76
C ASP A 63 12.86 -10.28 2.69
N ARG A 64 13.36 -11.45 2.31
CA ARG A 64 12.56 -12.66 2.20
C ARG A 64 11.97 -13.09 3.54
N ASP A 65 12.60 -12.76 4.66
CA ASP A 65 12.18 -13.16 5.99
C ASP A 65 11.26 -12.13 6.67
N HIS A 66 10.83 -11.09 5.94
CA HIS A 66 9.92 -10.04 6.43
C HIS A 66 8.78 -9.76 5.46
N LEU A 67 8.11 -10.83 5.03
CA LEU A 67 6.95 -10.72 4.15
C LEU A 67 5.72 -10.18 4.88
N GLU A 68 5.00 -9.29 4.20
CA GLU A 68 3.63 -8.89 4.57
C GLU A 68 2.68 -10.08 4.43
N ARG A 69 2.82 -10.83 3.34
CA ARG A 69 2.00 -12.00 3.05
C ARG A 69 2.75 -13.00 2.15
N PRO A 70 2.46 -14.31 2.26
CA PRO A 70 2.90 -15.30 1.28
C PRO A 70 2.55 -14.88 -0.16
N GLY A 71 3.50 -15.07 -1.08
CA GLY A 71 3.35 -14.68 -2.49
C GLY A 71 3.66 -13.21 -2.78
N ASN A 72 4.28 -12.46 -1.87
CA ASN A 72 4.93 -11.20 -2.24
C ASN A 72 6.10 -11.47 -3.20
N VAL A 73 6.33 -10.55 -4.14
CA VAL A 73 7.58 -10.54 -4.93
C VAL A 73 8.72 -10.14 -4.00
N ILE A 74 9.89 -10.73 -4.18
CA ILE A 74 11.06 -10.53 -3.32
C ILE A 74 12.23 -10.07 -4.17
N ILE A 75 12.89 -8.97 -3.78
CA ILE A 75 14.15 -8.53 -4.36
C ILE A 75 15.16 -8.40 -3.22
N GLN A 76 15.88 -9.48 -2.96
CA GLN A 76 16.95 -9.54 -1.98
C GLN A 76 18.24 -9.94 -2.67
N GLY A 77 19.22 -9.04 -2.69
CA GLY A 77 20.52 -9.28 -3.33
C GLY A 77 20.42 -9.54 -4.85
N PRO A 78 21.47 -10.10 -5.46
CA PRO A 78 21.49 -10.40 -6.89
C PRO A 78 20.31 -11.27 -7.33
N GLN A 79 19.70 -10.91 -8.45
CA GLN A 79 18.55 -11.62 -9.02
C GLN A 79 19.01 -12.55 -10.13
N ASP A 80 18.39 -13.74 -10.22
CA ASP A 80 18.59 -14.62 -11.37
C ASP A 80 17.80 -14.13 -12.59
N GLU A 81 18.15 -14.66 -13.77
CA GLU A 81 17.51 -14.23 -15.03
C GLU A 81 16.00 -14.53 -15.04
N ALA A 82 15.53 -15.58 -14.35
CA ALA A 82 14.11 -15.88 -14.29
C ALA A 82 13.34 -14.80 -13.49
N ALA A 83 13.91 -14.32 -12.38
CA ALA A 83 13.36 -13.24 -11.59
C ALA A 83 13.33 -11.93 -12.38
N LEU A 84 14.45 -11.59 -13.03
CA LEU A 84 14.55 -10.39 -13.87
C LEU A 84 13.58 -10.45 -15.06
N ALA A 85 13.49 -11.58 -15.75
CA ALA A 85 12.56 -11.78 -16.87
C ALA A 85 11.10 -11.65 -16.45
N GLY A 86 10.73 -12.18 -15.28
CA GLY A 86 9.38 -12.01 -14.72
C GLY A 86 9.05 -10.54 -14.44
N LEU A 87 9.98 -9.79 -13.86
CA LEU A 87 9.83 -8.36 -13.61
C LEU A 87 9.72 -7.55 -14.91
N ARG A 88 10.55 -7.85 -15.92
CA ARG A 88 10.48 -7.21 -17.25
C ARG A 88 9.12 -7.41 -17.91
N LYS A 89 8.57 -8.62 -17.85
CA LYS A 89 7.22 -8.93 -18.37
C LYS A 89 6.14 -8.15 -17.63
N MET A 90 6.20 -8.12 -16.30
CA MET A 90 5.26 -7.35 -15.48
C MET A 90 5.31 -5.85 -15.79
N ALA A 91 6.50 -5.27 -15.90
CA ALA A 91 6.68 -3.85 -16.22
C ALA A 91 6.18 -3.51 -17.64
N ALA A 92 6.52 -4.34 -18.63
CA ALA A 92 6.05 -4.18 -20.01
C ALA A 92 4.51 -4.28 -20.09
N ALA A 93 3.91 -5.24 -19.39
CA ALA A 93 2.46 -5.35 -19.33
C ALA A 93 1.80 -4.13 -18.67
N GLY A 94 2.37 -3.63 -17.57
CA GLY A 94 1.86 -2.47 -16.84
C GLY A 94 1.96 -1.13 -17.59
N THR A 95 2.85 -1.04 -18.58
CA THR A 95 3.09 0.18 -19.38
C THR A 95 2.49 0.11 -20.78
N ARG A 96 1.92 -1.03 -21.19
CA ARG A 96 1.48 -1.27 -22.59
C ARG A 96 0.41 -0.30 -23.09
N ALA A 97 -0.32 0.35 -22.19
CA ALA A 97 -1.35 1.35 -22.50
C ALA A 97 -0.84 2.80 -22.42
N GLY A 98 0.48 3.02 -22.32
CA GLY A 98 1.09 4.35 -22.25
C GLY A 98 1.06 5.01 -20.87
N GLY A 99 0.63 4.28 -19.83
CA GLY A 99 0.69 4.71 -18.43
C GLY A 99 2.00 4.34 -17.74
N HIS A 100 2.12 4.73 -16.48
CA HIS A 100 3.25 4.38 -15.61
C HIS A 100 2.97 3.12 -14.79
N ILE A 101 4.02 2.36 -14.48
CA ILE A 101 3.99 1.33 -13.42
C ILE A 101 5.14 1.57 -12.45
N TRP A 102 4.81 1.81 -11.18
CA TRP A 102 5.77 2.02 -10.12
C TRP A 102 5.82 0.81 -9.20
N MET A 103 7.03 0.36 -8.89
CA MET A 103 7.25 -0.72 -7.93
C MET A 103 7.13 -0.17 -6.50
N GLN A 104 6.20 -0.69 -5.70
CA GLN A 104 6.13 -0.38 -4.28
C GLN A 104 7.12 -1.24 -3.50
N ILE A 105 8.20 -0.61 -3.02
CA ILE A 105 9.26 -1.27 -2.26
C ILE A 105 8.92 -1.21 -0.76
N SER A 106 8.96 -2.36 -0.10
CA SER A 106 8.41 -2.54 1.25
C SER A 106 9.23 -3.51 2.11
N HIS A 107 8.96 -3.48 3.41
CA HIS A 107 9.49 -4.41 4.42
C HIS A 107 8.50 -4.47 5.60
N ALA A 108 7.97 -5.65 5.94
CA ALA A 108 6.87 -5.74 6.91
C ALA A 108 7.28 -5.40 8.36
N GLY A 109 8.56 -5.55 8.71
CA GLY A 109 9.07 -5.27 10.06
C GLY A 109 8.35 -6.12 11.11
N ARG A 110 7.89 -5.50 12.22
CA ARG A 110 7.13 -6.21 13.27
C ARG A 110 5.78 -6.80 12.83
N GLN A 111 5.25 -6.44 11.66
CA GLN A 111 4.04 -7.02 11.09
C GLN A 111 4.30 -8.24 10.19
N THR A 112 5.50 -8.81 10.26
CA THR A 112 5.79 -10.09 9.62
C THR A 112 5.02 -11.22 10.33
N GLN A 113 4.34 -12.07 9.56
CA GLN A 113 3.58 -13.18 10.13
C GLN A 113 4.51 -14.17 10.84
N VAL A 114 4.06 -14.73 11.96
CA VAL A 114 4.84 -15.69 12.77
C VAL A 114 5.25 -16.93 11.97
N THR A 115 4.47 -17.30 10.96
CA THR A 115 4.74 -18.42 10.05
C THR A 115 5.80 -18.12 8.99
N VAL A 116 6.13 -16.85 8.78
CA VAL A 116 7.24 -16.41 7.91
C VAL A 116 8.50 -16.28 8.76
N ASN A 117 8.41 -15.55 9.87
CA ASN A 117 9.51 -15.34 10.78
C ASN A 117 8.97 -15.19 12.22
N PRO A 118 9.35 -16.08 13.16
CA PRO A 118 8.93 -15.96 14.56
C PRO A 118 9.58 -14.78 15.30
N HIS A 119 10.72 -14.29 14.80
CA HIS A 119 11.54 -13.23 15.39
C HIS A 119 11.88 -12.14 14.36
N PRO A 120 10.88 -11.43 13.81
CA PRO A 120 11.14 -10.44 12.77
C PRO A 120 11.87 -9.23 13.33
N LYS A 121 12.61 -8.55 12.46
CA LYS A 121 13.35 -7.34 12.82
C LYS A 121 12.45 -6.10 12.78
N ALA A 122 12.66 -5.20 13.73
CA ALA A 122 11.93 -3.95 13.90
C ALA A 122 12.84 -2.87 14.55
N PRO A 123 12.46 -1.58 14.56
CA PRO A 123 13.24 -0.57 15.28
C PRO A 123 13.41 -0.88 16.78
N SER A 124 12.43 -1.52 17.41
CA SER A 124 12.45 -1.93 18.81
C SER A 124 11.71 -3.25 19.01
N ALA A 125 12.01 -3.97 20.10
CA ALA A 125 11.38 -5.24 20.46
C ALA A 125 9.96 -5.03 21.06
N VAL A 126 9.08 -4.36 20.30
CA VAL A 126 7.70 -4.04 20.69
C VAL A 126 6.73 -4.80 19.78
N PRO A 127 6.05 -5.85 20.28
CA PRO A 127 5.06 -6.60 19.51
C PRO A 127 3.92 -5.74 18.97
N VAL A 128 3.26 -6.21 17.92
CA VAL A 128 2.00 -5.63 17.43
C VAL A 128 0.90 -5.86 18.47
N GLY A 129 0.19 -4.81 18.85
CA GLY A 129 -0.88 -4.82 19.86
C GLY A 129 -2.20 -5.44 19.39
N LEU A 130 -2.16 -6.46 18.53
CA LEU A 130 -3.34 -7.16 18.03
C LEU A 130 -3.54 -8.53 18.69
N PRO A 131 -4.77 -8.92 19.03
CA PRO A 131 -5.07 -10.24 19.57
C PRO A 131 -4.80 -11.35 18.54
N GLY A 132 -4.44 -12.55 19.00
CA GLY A 132 -4.33 -13.75 18.17
C GLY A 132 -2.92 -14.19 17.76
N LYS A 133 -1.85 -13.51 18.22
CA LYS A 133 -0.43 -13.89 17.98
C LYS A 133 -0.10 -14.20 16.51
N GLN A 134 -0.72 -13.49 15.57
CA GLN A 134 -0.52 -13.71 14.13
C GLN A 134 0.87 -13.26 13.65
N PHE A 135 1.49 -12.30 14.35
CA PHE A 135 2.79 -11.74 14.02
C PHE A 135 3.88 -12.30 14.94
N GLY A 136 5.11 -12.37 14.43
CA GLY A 136 6.27 -12.78 15.21
C GLY A 136 6.60 -11.79 16.34
N VAL A 137 7.38 -12.23 17.31
CA VAL A 137 7.85 -11.40 18.43
C VAL A 137 9.10 -10.65 17.96
N PRO A 138 9.07 -9.32 17.79
CA PRO A 138 10.13 -8.65 17.07
C PRO A 138 11.42 -8.51 17.89
N GLU A 139 12.55 -8.54 17.19
CA GLU A 139 13.87 -8.17 17.70
C GLU A 139 14.27 -6.78 17.21
N ALA A 140 14.99 -6.04 18.06
CA ALA A 140 15.49 -4.72 17.68
C ALA A 140 16.62 -4.84 16.65
N LEU A 141 16.55 -4.03 15.59
CA LEU A 141 17.62 -3.88 14.62
C LEU A 141 18.87 -3.29 15.26
N THR A 142 20.03 -3.82 14.92
CA THR A 142 21.33 -3.16 15.11
C THR A 142 21.52 -2.05 14.08
N GLU A 143 22.45 -1.15 14.33
CA GLU A 143 22.79 -0.10 13.36
C GLU A 143 23.29 -0.67 12.02
N ALA A 144 24.12 -1.72 12.07
CA ALA A 144 24.60 -2.40 10.86
C ALA A 144 23.44 -2.96 10.02
N GLU A 145 22.44 -3.58 10.66
CA GLU A 145 21.25 -4.08 9.96
C GLU A 145 20.39 -2.92 9.39
N ILE A 146 20.31 -1.77 10.08
CA ILE A 146 19.61 -0.58 9.54
C ILE A 146 20.27 -0.10 8.25
N LEU A 147 21.61 0.02 8.25
CA LEU A 147 22.38 0.44 7.09
C LEU A 147 22.27 -0.58 5.94
N GLU A 148 22.28 -1.88 6.25
CA GLU A 148 22.05 -2.93 5.26
C GLU A 148 20.66 -2.82 4.62
N LEU A 149 19.61 -2.60 5.42
CA LEU A 149 18.26 -2.44 4.88
C LEU A 149 18.13 -1.20 3.99
N ILE A 150 18.82 -0.09 4.31
CA ILE A 150 18.89 1.10 3.44
C ILE A 150 19.48 0.74 2.07
N GLU A 151 20.57 -0.02 2.04
CA GLU A 151 21.17 -0.50 0.79
C GLU A 151 20.23 -1.42 0.01
N ARG A 152 19.51 -2.31 0.70
CA ARG A 152 18.53 -3.20 0.05
C ARG A 152 17.35 -2.44 -0.59
N PHE A 153 16.87 -1.35 0.03
CA PHE A 153 15.90 -0.46 -0.62
C PHE A 153 16.47 0.17 -1.90
N GLY A 154 17.72 0.63 -1.87
CA GLY A 154 18.42 1.16 -3.05
C GLY A 154 18.55 0.14 -4.18
N HIS A 155 19.03 -1.06 -3.85
CA HIS A 155 19.17 -2.18 -4.79
C HIS A 155 17.83 -2.56 -5.43
N ALA A 156 16.75 -2.64 -4.66
CA ALA A 156 15.43 -2.95 -5.21
C ALA A 156 14.95 -1.89 -6.21
N ALA A 157 15.27 -0.61 -5.99
CA ALA A 157 14.95 0.45 -6.93
C ALA A 157 15.79 0.40 -8.21
N GLU A 158 17.06 0.03 -8.11
CA GLU A 158 17.94 -0.21 -9.25
C GLU A 158 17.41 -1.37 -10.12
N VAL A 159 17.02 -2.48 -9.49
CA VAL A 159 16.38 -3.61 -10.19
C VAL A 159 15.05 -3.20 -10.84
N ALA A 160 14.23 -2.39 -10.16
CA ALA A 160 13.00 -1.87 -10.73
C ALA A 160 13.27 -1.08 -12.02
N LYS A 161 14.25 -0.18 -11.99
CA LYS A 161 14.66 0.59 -13.17
C LYS A 161 15.24 -0.30 -14.27
N GLU A 162 16.13 -1.23 -13.94
CA GLU A 162 16.74 -2.18 -14.90
C GLU A 162 15.68 -3.02 -15.61
N THR A 163 14.64 -3.42 -14.89
CA THR A 163 13.56 -4.28 -15.42
C THR A 163 12.43 -3.49 -16.10
N GLY A 164 12.56 -2.16 -16.22
CA GLY A 164 11.66 -1.32 -17.01
C GLY A 164 10.44 -0.78 -16.26
N PHE A 165 10.39 -0.89 -14.92
CA PHE A 165 9.42 -0.09 -14.16
C PHE A 165 9.71 1.39 -14.37
N THR A 166 8.68 2.21 -14.44
CA THR A 166 8.81 3.64 -14.78
C THR A 166 8.96 4.54 -13.55
N GLY A 167 9.05 3.95 -12.37
CA GLY A 167 9.24 4.64 -11.09
C GLY A 167 9.21 3.66 -9.93
N VAL A 168 9.41 4.18 -8.72
CA VAL A 168 9.26 3.42 -7.47
C VAL A 168 8.41 4.18 -6.47
N GLN A 169 7.73 3.47 -5.58
CA GLN A 169 7.12 4.05 -4.39
C GLN A 169 7.70 3.40 -3.14
N ILE A 170 8.23 4.22 -2.22
CA ILE A 170 8.75 3.73 -0.93
C ILE A 170 7.61 3.68 0.08
N HIS A 171 7.39 2.51 0.68
CA HIS A 171 6.29 2.31 1.62
C HIS A 171 6.68 2.69 3.06
N ALA A 172 6.22 3.86 3.52
CA ALA A 172 6.43 4.41 4.86
C ALA A 172 5.11 4.64 5.63
N ALA A 173 4.18 3.71 5.47
CA ALA A 173 2.81 3.80 5.99
C ALA A 173 2.35 2.46 6.58
N HIS A 174 1.13 2.44 7.13
CA HIS A 174 0.42 1.23 7.57
C HIS A 174 1.12 0.40 8.66
N GLY A 175 2.10 0.97 9.35
CA GLY A 175 2.84 0.30 10.41
C GLY A 175 3.83 -0.77 9.91
N TYR A 176 4.24 -0.74 8.64
CA TYR A 176 5.42 -1.46 8.14
C TYR A 176 6.73 -0.77 8.57
N LEU A 177 7.88 -1.32 8.21
CA LEU A 177 9.17 -0.97 8.83
C LEU A 177 9.44 0.54 8.90
N LEU A 178 9.37 1.26 7.78
CA LEU A 178 9.66 2.70 7.77
C LEU A 178 8.61 3.51 8.57
N SER A 179 7.35 3.07 8.58
CA SER A 179 6.31 3.62 9.47
C SER A 179 6.58 3.30 10.94
N GLN A 180 7.16 2.14 11.25
CA GLN A 180 7.56 1.78 12.62
C GLN A 180 8.68 2.69 13.12
N PHE A 181 9.67 3.01 12.28
CA PHE A 181 10.72 3.98 12.64
C PHE A 181 10.13 5.37 12.91
N LEU A 182 9.16 5.80 12.10
CA LEU A 182 8.46 7.06 12.29
C LEU A 182 7.57 7.08 13.53
N SER A 183 7.04 5.96 14.02
CA SER A 183 6.07 5.97 15.13
C SER A 183 6.77 5.89 16.50
N PRO A 184 6.50 6.80 17.46
CA PRO A 184 7.11 6.73 18.79
C PRO A 184 6.55 5.56 19.63
N ARG A 185 5.49 4.89 19.16
CA ARG A 185 4.95 3.67 19.78
C ARG A 185 5.72 2.41 19.39
N ALA A 186 6.36 2.42 18.23
CA ALA A 186 7.09 1.28 17.68
C ALA A 186 8.60 1.46 17.76
N ASN A 187 9.07 2.72 17.76
CA ASN A 187 10.47 3.09 17.86
C ASN A 187 10.77 3.72 19.23
N LEU A 188 11.30 2.91 20.14
CA LEU A 188 11.71 3.29 21.49
C LEU A 188 13.24 3.43 21.60
N ARG A 189 13.94 3.58 20.47
CA ARG A 189 15.40 3.67 20.45
C ARG A 189 15.87 4.98 21.08
N THR A 190 17.05 4.92 21.68
CA THR A 190 17.75 6.06 22.30
C THR A 190 19.01 6.48 21.53
N ASP A 191 19.29 5.83 20.40
CA ASP A 191 20.39 6.16 19.49
C ASP A 191 19.95 7.15 18.40
N GLN A 192 20.79 7.36 17.39
CA GLN A 192 20.51 8.29 16.30
C GLN A 192 19.31 7.92 15.41
N TRP A 193 18.71 6.74 15.62
CA TRP A 193 17.58 6.23 14.85
C TRP A 193 16.25 6.32 15.59
N GLY A 194 16.21 6.86 16.82
CA GLY A 194 14.97 7.11 17.58
C GLY A 194 15.01 8.34 18.49
N GLY A 195 13.95 8.52 19.27
CA GLY A 195 13.74 9.72 20.08
C GLY A 195 13.10 10.86 19.28
N SER A 196 13.90 11.84 18.88
CA SER A 196 13.41 13.04 18.16
C SER A 196 12.78 12.68 16.80
N LEU A 197 11.97 13.57 16.24
CA LEU A 197 11.36 13.35 14.92
C LEU A 197 12.43 13.21 13.83
N GLU A 198 13.49 14.01 13.89
CA GLU A 198 14.63 13.95 12.97
C GLU A 198 15.28 12.56 12.99
N ASN A 199 15.52 12.00 14.17
CA ASN A 199 16.10 10.67 14.32
C ASN A 199 15.14 9.57 13.84
N ARG A 200 13.85 9.67 14.18
CA ARG A 200 12.81 8.73 13.72
C ARG A 200 12.64 8.75 12.20
N ALA A 201 12.77 9.91 11.56
CA ALA A 201 12.69 10.07 10.12
C ALA A 201 13.99 9.74 9.37
N ARG A 202 15.12 9.64 10.10
CA ARG A 202 16.47 9.45 9.53
C ARG A 202 16.55 8.26 8.58
N MET A 203 15.98 7.12 8.97
CA MET A 203 16.00 5.92 8.11
C MET A 203 15.25 6.15 6.79
N LEU A 204 14.06 6.76 6.83
CA LEU A 204 13.28 7.06 5.63
C LEU A 204 14.06 8.00 4.70
N LEU A 205 14.62 9.09 5.24
CA LEU A 205 15.39 10.05 4.43
C LEU A 205 16.66 9.43 3.85
N ALA A 206 17.34 8.55 4.61
CA ALA A 206 18.49 7.80 4.11
C ALA A 206 18.11 6.83 2.98
N VAL A 207 16.97 6.16 3.09
CA VAL A 207 16.42 5.33 2.00
C VAL A 207 16.17 6.17 0.75
N ILE A 208 15.52 7.34 0.87
CA ILE A 208 15.25 8.22 -0.28
C ILE A 208 16.55 8.67 -0.94
N ALA A 209 17.54 9.10 -0.15
CA ALA A 209 18.85 9.49 -0.67
C ALA A 209 19.54 8.34 -1.42
N ARG A 210 19.53 7.14 -0.84
CA ARG A 210 20.15 5.95 -1.44
C ARG A 210 19.46 5.51 -2.74
N VAL A 211 18.13 5.54 -2.75
CA VAL A 211 17.31 5.24 -3.95
C VAL A 211 17.58 6.27 -5.04
N ARG A 212 17.54 7.57 -4.71
CA ARG A 212 17.81 8.66 -5.67
C ARG A 212 19.20 8.54 -6.27
N ALA A 213 20.22 8.18 -5.47
CA ALA A 213 21.57 7.96 -5.95
C ALA A 213 21.65 6.80 -6.97
N GLY A 214 20.91 5.70 -6.75
CA GLY A 214 20.91 4.54 -7.65
C GLY A 214 20.11 4.76 -8.95
N VAL A 215 18.97 5.45 -8.87
CA VAL A 215 18.06 5.60 -10.01
C VAL A 215 18.26 6.90 -10.81
N GLY A 216 18.98 7.88 -10.27
CA GLY A 216 19.24 9.17 -10.91
C GLY A 216 18.07 10.17 -10.81
N PRO A 217 18.26 11.42 -11.28
CA PRO A 217 17.33 12.52 -11.02
C PRO A 217 16.03 12.48 -11.84
N ALA A 218 16.04 11.84 -13.01
CA ALA A 218 14.89 11.78 -13.91
C ALA A 218 13.93 10.61 -13.63
N PHE A 219 14.30 9.70 -12.73
CA PHE A 219 13.48 8.52 -12.42
C PHE A 219 12.49 8.86 -11.29
N PRO A 220 11.17 8.68 -11.47
CA PRO A 220 10.19 9.03 -10.45
C PRO A 220 10.35 8.25 -9.15
N ILE A 221 10.35 8.97 -8.03
CA ILE A 221 10.29 8.42 -6.67
C ILE A 221 9.05 8.94 -5.97
N GLY A 222 8.14 8.04 -5.62
CA GLY A 222 7.03 8.32 -4.71
C GLY A 222 7.30 7.84 -3.29
N VAL A 223 6.57 8.41 -2.34
CA VAL A 223 6.52 7.90 -0.96
C VAL A 223 5.07 7.74 -0.54
N LYS A 224 4.75 6.63 0.11
CA LYS A 224 3.47 6.45 0.80
C LYS A 224 3.65 6.71 2.28
N LEU A 225 3.01 7.75 2.80
CA LEU A 225 3.15 8.21 4.18
C LEU A 225 1.81 8.16 4.92
N ASN A 226 1.86 7.81 6.21
CA ASN A 226 0.69 7.95 7.09
C ASN A 226 0.37 9.43 7.34
N SER A 227 -0.89 9.82 7.22
CA SER A 227 -1.40 11.14 7.62
C SER A 227 -1.34 11.32 9.14
N ALA A 228 -1.60 10.24 9.87
CA ALA A 228 -1.42 10.08 11.30
C ALA A 228 -1.61 8.60 11.66
N ASP A 229 -1.08 8.17 12.80
CA ASP A 229 -1.34 6.85 13.36
C ASP A 229 -2.68 6.79 14.13
N PHE A 230 -3.42 7.90 14.25
CA PHE A 230 -4.71 8.03 14.95
C PHE A 230 -4.80 7.31 16.32
N GLN A 231 -3.65 7.21 16.99
CA GLN A 231 -3.48 6.61 18.30
C GLN A 231 -2.80 7.64 19.19
N LYS A 232 -3.24 7.74 20.46
CA LYS A 232 -2.57 8.59 21.44
C LYS A 232 -1.08 8.20 21.53
N GLY A 233 -0.21 9.19 21.35
CA GLY A 233 1.25 9.01 21.35
C GLY A 233 1.82 8.30 20.11
N GLY A 234 1.06 8.15 19.01
CA GLY A 234 1.55 7.66 17.71
C GLY A 234 2.15 8.75 16.83
N PHE A 235 2.43 8.44 15.56
CA PHE A 235 2.84 9.42 14.56
C PHE A 235 1.76 10.50 14.39
N ALA A 236 2.11 11.74 14.74
CA ALA A 236 1.19 12.87 14.79
C ALA A 236 0.98 13.50 13.40
N PHE A 237 -0.13 14.22 13.24
CA PHE A 237 -0.42 14.96 12.02
C PHE A 237 0.66 16.03 11.77
N GLU A 238 1.06 16.75 12.81
CA GLU A 238 2.06 17.81 12.75
C GLU A 238 3.44 17.25 12.37
N ASP A 239 3.80 16.09 12.91
CA ASP A 239 5.01 15.35 12.53
C ASP A 239 4.96 14.98 11.04
N SER A 240 3.81 14.50 10.54
CA SER A 240 3.64 14.14 9.12
C SER A 240 3.87 15.33 8.18
N MET A 241 3.49 16.55 8.59
CA MET A 241 3.73 17.77 7.84
C MET A 241 5.22 18.12 7.75
N VAL A 242 5.95 17.95 8.84
CA VAL A 242 7.41 18.17 8.88
C VAL A 242 8.12 17.15 7.98
N VAL A 243 7.77 15.87 8.14
CA VAL A 243 8.35 14.79 7.32
C VAL A 243 8.02 14.99 5.84
N ALA A 244 6.80 15.41 5.49
CA ALA A 244 6.43 15.70 4.10
C ALA A 244 7.29 16.82 3.49
N ARG A 245 7.63 17.87 4.23
CA ARG A 245 8.56 18.91 3.76
C ARG A 245 9.97 18.36 3.55
N TRP A 246 10.49 17.57 4.49
CA TRP A 246 11.80 16.93 4.31
C TRP A 246 11.84 15.98 3.10
N LEU A 247 10.74 15.27 2.82
CA LEU A 247 10.63 14.43 1.63
C LEU A 247 10.63 15.25 0.34
N GLN A 248 9.93 16.39 0.31
CA GLN A 248 9.99 17.32 -0.81
C GLN A 248 11.41 17.84 -1.03
N ASP A 249 12.08 18.29 0.04
CA ASP A 249 13.46 18.80 -0.02
C ASP A 249 14.46 17.71 -0.45
N ALA A 250 14.17 16.45 -0.14
CA ALA A 250 14.93 15.28 -0.60
C ALA A 250 14.64 14.88 -2.06
N GLY A 251 13.74 15.59 -2.76
CA GLY A 251 13.44 15.36 -4.17
C GLY A 251 12.46 14.20 -4.42
N VAL A 252 11.50 13.98 -3.52
CA VAL A 252 10.36 13.08 -3.79
C VAL A 252 9.42 13.72 -4.82
N ASP A 253 8.99 12.94 -5.79
CA ASP A 253 8.22 13.39 -6.96
C ASP A 253 6.71 13.31 -6.75
N LEU A 254 6.24 12.44 -5.85
CA LEU A 254 4.83 12.25 -5.56
C LEU A 254 4.65 11.71 -4.13
N LEU A 255 3.92 12.43 -3.28
CA LEU A 255 3.57 11.95 -1.95
C LEU A 255 2.16 11.36 -1.95
N GLU A 256 2.06 10.06 -1.69
CA GLU A 256 0.78 9.43 -1.37
C GLU A 256 0.48 9.58 0.12
N ILE A 257 -0.65 10.22 0.41
CA ILE A 257 -1.20 10.28 1.76
C ILE A 257 -2.19 9.14 1.96
N SER A 258 -1.94 8.34 2.98
CA SER A 258 -2.87 7.33 3.49
C SER A 258 -3.14 7.55 4.97
N GLY A 259 -4.33 7.20 5.46
CA GLY A 259 -4.56 7.08 6.89
C GLY A 259 -4.43 5.64 7.37
N GLY A 260 -4.07 5.44 8.65
CA GLY A 260 -4.31 4.17 9.35
C GLY A 260 -3.09 3.29 9.64
N SER A 261 -3.24 2.39 10.61
CA SER A 261 -2.37 1.24 10.91
C SER A 261 -3.24 0.00 11.14
N TYR A 262 -2.71 -1.22 10.97
CA TYR A 262 -3.46 -2.45 11.31
C TYR A 262 -3.91 -2.48 12.77
N GLU A 263 -3.20 -1.77 13.66
CA GLU A 263 -3.59 -1.60 15.07
C GLU A 263 -4.80 -0.66 15.25
N GLN A 264 -5.40 -0.18 14.15
CA GLN A 264 -6.67 0.54 14.16
C GLN A 264 -7.83 -0.35 13.68
N PRO A 265 -8.93 -0.42 14.44
CA PRO A 265 -10.16 -1.08 13.99
C PRO A 265 -10.70 -0.48 12.68
N ALA A 266 -10.47 0.82 12.44
CA ALA A 266 -10.91 1.55 11.24
C ALA A 266 -10.24 1.12 9.93
N MET A 267 -9.00 0.60 9.97
CA MET A 267 -8.30 0.02 8.81
C MET A 267 -8.79 -1.38 8.50
N MET A 268 -9.23 -2.13 9.52
CA MET A 268 -9.76 -3.49 9.37
C MET A 268 -11.27 -3.54 9.09
N ASP A 269 -11.91 -2.38 8.90
CA ASP A 269 -13.38 -2.23 8.81
C ASP A 269 -14.13 -2.81 10.03
N ILE A 270 -13.43 -2.95 11.17
CA ILE A 270 -13.95 -3.49 12.43
C ILE A 270 -14.56 -2.31 13.20
N SER A 271 -15.81 -1.97 12.92
CA SER A 271 -16.55 -1.05 13.77
C SER A 271 -16.86 -1.71 15.12
N GLY A 272 -16.28 -1.21 16.22
CA GLY A 272 -16.74 -1.51 17.59
C GLY A 272 -15.82 -2.33 18.50
N MET A 273 -14.53 -2.43 18.21
CA MET A 273 -13.54 -2.92 19.17
C MET A 273 -12.68 -1.76 19.67
N GLU A 274 -12.98 -1.36 20.91
CA GLU A 274 -12.48 -0.20 21.66
C GLU A 274 -13.02 1.18 21.24
N ALA A 275 -13.37 1.97 22.27
CA ALA A 275 -13.92 3.31 22.13
C ALA A 275 -12.81 4.28 21.71
N PRO A 276 -12.90 4.95 20.55
CA PRO A 276 -12.06 6.09 20.31
C PRO A 276 -12.64 7.28 21.09
N ASP A 277 -11.88 7.82 22.03
CA ASP A 277 -12.08 9.17 22.56
C ASP A 277 -11.65 10.26 21.55
N ALA A 278 -11.65 9.93 20.25
CA ALA A 278 -11.64 10.93 19.19
C ALA A 278 -13.04 11.59 19.13
N PRO A 279 -13.15 12.86 18.73
CA PRO A 279 -14.46 13.46 18.47
C PRO A 279 -15.24 12.52 17.54
N LYS A 280 -16.49 12.22 17.92
CA LYS A 280 -17.40 11.34 17.17
C LYS A 280 -17.69 11.92 15.79
N VAL A 281 -16.77 11.73 14.84
CA VAL A 281 -17.02 12.00 13.43
C VAL A 281 -17.93 10.88 12.93
N ALA A 282 -19.14 11.24 12.51
CA ALA A 282 -20.10 10.28 11.97
C ALA A 282 -19.47 9.51 10.79
N ALA A 283 -19.65 8.20 10.78
CA ALA A 283 -19.01 7.25 9.86
C ALA A 283 -19.62 7.25 8.45
N SER A 284 -19.92 8.42 7.87
CA SER A 284 -20.28 8.50 6.46
C SER A 284 -19.01 8.61 5.61
N THR A 285 -18.98 7.94 4.46
CA THR A 285 -17.85 7.99 3.51
C THR A 285 -17.53 9.43 3.10
N ALA A 286 -18.55 10.29 3.03
CA ALA A 286 -18.38 11.72 2.77
C ALA A 286 -17.54 12.43 3.85
N ALA A 287 -17.64 12.03 5.13
CA ALA A 287 -16.84 12.62 6.21
C ALA A 287 -15.38 12.15 6.17
N ARG A 288 -15.12 10.88 5.78
CA ARG A 288 -13.74 10.39 5.54
C ARG A 288 -13.11 11.03 4.31
N GLU A 289 -13.85 11.14 3.21
CA GLU A 289 -13.42 11.84 2.01
C GLU A 289 -13.11 13.32 2.32
N ALA A 290 -13.97 14.00 3.09
CA ALA A 290 -13.75 15.37 3.54
C ALA A 290 -12.50 15.49 4.44
N TYR A 291 -12.28 14.55 5.36
CA TYR A 291 -11.12 14.55 6.25
C TYR A 291 -9.78 14.50 5.48
N PHE A 292 -9.64 13.61 4.51
CA PHE A 292 -8.40 13.54 3.71
C PHE A 292 -8.23 14.75 2.78
N VAL A 293 -9.33 15.33 2.29
CA VAL A 293 -9.29 16.55 1.47
C VAL A 293 -8.87 17.77 2.31
N ASP A 294 -9.37 17.92 3.54
CA ASP A 294 -8.98 19.02 4.43
C ASP A 294 -7.55 18.87 4.95
N PHE A 295 -7.11 17.62 5.18
CA PHE A 295 -5.71 17.27 5.41
C PHE A 295 -4.82 17.74 4.25
N ALA A 296 -5.19 17.37 3.02
CA ALA A 296 -4.42 17.71 1.83
C ALA A 296 -4.38 19.23 1.60
N LYS A 297 -5.49 19.95 1.81
CA LYS A 297 -5.52 21.42 1.73
C LYS A 297 -4.54 22.09 2.70
N THR A 298 -4.40 21.54 3.90
CA THR A 298 -3.43 22.03 4.89
C THR A 298 -2.00 21.77 4.42
N MET A 299 -1.73 20.58 3.86
CA MET A 299 -0.44 20.23 3.25
C MET A 299 -0.06 21.14 2.09
N ARG A 300 -1.02 21.52 1.25
CA ARG A 300 -0.79 22.36 0.07
C ARG A 300 -0.26 23.75 0.37
N ALA A 301 -0.54 24.29 1.56
CA ALA A 301 0.06 25.55 1.98
C ALA A 301 1.58 25.46 2.18
N SER A 302 2.13 24.25 2.33
CA SER A 302 3.54 24.00 2.62
C SER A 302 4.27 23.14 1.59
N LEU A 303 3.55 22.53 0.63
CA LEU A 303 4.09 21.57 -0.33
C LEU A 303 3.75 21.98 -1.76
N THR A 304 4.79 21.99 -2.60
CA THR A 304 4.70 22.12 -4.05
C THR A 304 4.77 20.77 -4.75
N MET A 305 5.29 19.72 -4.09
CA MET A 305 5.27 18.37 -4.65
C MET A 305 3.82 17.87 -4.80
N PRO A 306 3.50 17.17 -5.90
CA PRO A 306 2.16 16.62 -6.11
C PRO A 306 1.72 15.65 -5.00
N LEU A 307 0.42 15.68 -4.68
CA LEU A 307 -0.20 14.79 -3.70
C LEU A 307 -1.09 13.74 -4.38
N LEU A 308 -0.84 12.47 -4.08
CA LEU A 308 -1.75 11.38 -4.37
C LEU A 308 -2.61 11.10 -3.13
N VAL A 309 -3.93 11.12 -3.27
CA VAL A 309 -4.84 10.80 -2.15
C VAL A 309 -5.60 9.51 -2.44
N THR A 310 -5.43 8.53 -1.56
CA THR A 310 -6.12 7.24 -1.63
C THR A 310 -7.09 7.12 -0.46
N GLY A 311 -8.40 7.02 -0.74
CA GLY A 311 -9.38 6.78 0.32
C GLY A 311 -10.83 7.02 -0.10
N GLY A 312 -11.59 5.95 -0.31
CA GLY A 312 -13.06 6.04 -0.40
C GLY A 312 -13.66 6.52 -1.71
N PHE A 313 -12.89 7.19 -2.58
CA PHE A 313 -13.37 7.75 -3.86
C PHE A 313 -14.15 6.71 -4.68
N ARG A 314 -15.35 7.11 -5.12
CA ARG A 314 -16.22 6.33 -6.03
C ARG A 314 -16.81 7.15 -7.15
N THR A 315 -17.17 8.40 -6.90
CA THR A 315 -17.88 9.24 -7.87
C THR A 315 -16.90 10.14 -8.62
N ARG A 316 -17.08 10.26 -9.93
CA ARG A 316 -16.32 11.17 -10.80
C ARG A 316 -16.36 12.60 -10.28
N ARG A 317 -17.53 13.04 -9.80
CA ARG A 317 -17.74 14.36 -9.20
C ARG A 317 -16.82 14.59 -8.01
N ALA A 318 -16.79 13.67 -7.04
CA ALA A 318 -15.93 13.82 -5.85
C ALA A 318 -14.44 13.86 -6.21
N MET A 319 -14.03 13.03 -7.18
CA MET A 319 -12.65 13.02 -7.68
C MET A 319 -12.26 14.35 -8.31
N ASN A 320 -13.09 14.87 -9.23
CA ASN A 320 -12.85 16.17 -9.86
C ASN A 320 -12.87 17.31 -8.82
N THR A 321 -13.82 17.34 -7.89
CA THR A 321 -13.84 18.36 -6.83
C THR A 321 -12.58 18.32 -5.96
N ALA A 322 -12.04 17.14 -5.64
CA ALA A 322 -10.78 17.03 -4.91
C ALA A 322 -9.60 17.64 -5.70
N LEU A 323 -9.53 17.42 -7.02
CA LEU A 323 -8.51 18.01 -7.88
C LEU A 323 -8.68 19.54 -8.02
N GLU A 324 -9.91 20.00 -8.30
CA GLU A 324 -10.25 21.41 -8.51
C GLU A 324 -9.96 22.27 -7.27
N THR A 325 -10.26 21.73 -6.08
CA THR A 325 -10.05 22.42 -4.80
C THR A 325 -8.63 22.26 -4.25
N GLY A 326 -7.73 21.60 -5.00
CA GLY A 326 -6.36 21.34 -4.59
C GLY A 326 -6.21 20.28 -3.49
N GLY A 327 -7.26 19.57 -3.12
CA GLY A 327 -7.21 18.46 -2.16
C GLY A 327 -6.50 17.21 -2.67
N ALA A 328 -6.17 17.12 -3.96
CA ALA A 328 -5.30 16.11 -4.54
C ALA A 328 -4.73 16.60 -5.88
N ASP A 329 -3.64 16.01 -6.34
CA ASP A 329 -3.17 16.10 -7.72
C ASP A 329 -3.36 14.80 -8.49
N VAL A 330 -3.42 13.67 -7.77
CA VAL A 330 -3.68 12.33 -8.28
C VAL A 330 -4.66 11.61 -7.34
N ILE A 331 -5.62 10.89 -7.92
CA ILE A 331 -6.64 10.14 -7.20
C ILE A 331 -6.27 8.66 -7.17
N GLY A 332 -6.09 8.10 -5.98
CA GLY A 332 -5.82 6.69 -5.78
C GLY A 332 -7.09 5.84 -5.67
N LEU A 333 -7.19 4.81 -6.51
CA LEU A 333 -8.27 3.82 -6.55
C LEU A 333 -7.74 2.45 -6.12
N GLY A 334 -8.33 1.88 -5.07
CA GLY A 334 -8.04 0.52 -4.58
C GLY A 334 -9.18 -0.45 -4.89
N ARG A 335 -10.00 -0.75 -3.86
CA ARG A 335 -11.10 -1.73 -3.87
C ARG A 335 -11.93 -1.85 -5.17
N PRO A 336 -12.37 -0.76 -5.84
CA PRO A 336 -13.11 -0.90 -7.10
C PRO A 336 -12.34 -1.69 -8.17
N LEU A 337 -11.02 -1.53 -8.23
CA LEU A 337 -10.16 -2.15 -9.23
C LEU A 337 -9.82 -3.62 -8.92
N CYS A 338 -10.21 -4.13 -7.74
CA CYS A 338 -10.15 -5.56 -7.46
C CYS A 338 -11.19 -6.35 -8.27
N VAL A 339 -12.24 -5.69 -8.78
CA VAL A 339 -13.34 -6.34 -9.51
C VAL A 339 -13.42 -5.83 -10.94
N ASP A 340 -13.34 -4.50 -11.11
CA ASP A 340 -13.50 -3.85 -12.39
C ASP A 340 -12.20 -3.13 -12.79
N THR A 341 -11.32 -3.87 -13.48
CA THR A 341 -10.03 -3.30 -13.92
C THR A 341 -10.22 -2.15 -14.90
N ALA A 342 -11.34 -2.12 -15.64
CA ALA A 342 -11.70 -1.07 -16.60
C ALA A 342 -12.38 0.16 -15.98
N GLY A 343 -12.54 0.20 -14.66
CA GLY A 343 -13.15 1.32 -13.94
C GLY A 343 -12.60 2.71 -14.32
N PRO A 344 -11.27 2.93 -14.40
CA PRO A 344 -10.70 4.22 -14.75
C PRO A 344 -11.11 4.67 -16.17
N ALA A 345 -11.05 3.78 -17.16
CA ALA A 345 -11.50 4.06 -18.52
C ALA A 345 -12.99 4.43 -18.57
N LYS A 346 -13.84 3.77 -17.78
CA LYS A 346 -15.27 4.14 -17.66
C LYS A 346 -15.45 5.55 -17.09
N LEU A 347 -14.71 5.91 -16.04
CA LEU A 347 -14.75 7.26 -15.47
C LEU A 347 -14.27 8.34 -16.45
N LEU A 348 -13.19 8.04 -17.19
CA LEU A 348 -12.66 8.93 -18.24
C LEU A 348 -13.65 9.08 -19.40
N ALA A 349 -14.38 8.02 -19.75
CA ALA A 349 -15.45 8.02 -20.75
C ALA A 349 -16.77 8.64 -20.25
N GLY A 350 -16.85 8.99 -18.96
CA GLY A 350 -17.95 9.78 -18.40
C GLY A 350 -18.90 9.05 -17.47
N ALA A 351 -18.60 7.82 -17.04
CA ALA A 351 -19.35 7.17 -15.98
C ALA A 351 -19.32 8.00 -14.69
N ASP A 352 -20.46 8.07 -14.00
CA ASP A 352 -20.61 8.90 -12.81
C ASP A 352 -19.95 8.29 -11.57
N GLU A 353 -19.94 6.96 -11.46
CA GLU A 353 -19.41 6.26 -10.30
C GLU A 353 -18.90 4.84 -10.59
N LEU A 354 -18.09 4.33 -9.66
CA LEU A 354 -17.65 2.94 -9.60
C LEU A 354 -18.43 2.15 -8.56
N ASP A 355 -18.57 0.85 -8.78
CA ASP A 355 -19.25 -0.06 -7.86
C ASP A 355 -18.67 -0.05 -6.43
N ARG A 356 -19.57 -0.20 -5.45
CA ARG A 356 -19.25 -0.56 -4.05
C ARG A 356 -19.69 -1.99 -3.80
N TRP A 357 -18.72 -2.89 -3.67
CA TRP A 357 -18.99 -4.30 -3.38
C TRP A 357 -19.09 -4.57 -1.88
N GLU A 358 -18.36 -3.82 -1.05
CA GLU A 358 -18.35 -3.97 0.40
C GLU A 358 -19.74 -3.83 1.04
N SER A 359 -20.63 -3.02 0.47
CA SER A 359 -22.02 -2.88 0.94
C SER A 359 -22.92 -4.07 0.58
N LYS A 360 -22.48 -4.90 -0.37
CA LYS A 360 -23.22 -6.07 -0.90
C LYS A 360 -22.74 -7.38 -0.25
N LEU A 361 -21.58 -7.38 0.42
CA LEU A 361 -20.99 -8.58 1.00
C LEU A 361 -21.52 -8.82 2.42
N LYS A 362 -22.00 -10.05 2.68
CA LYS A 362 -22.35 -10.53 4.03
C LYS A 362 -21.54 -11.79 4.32
N LEU A 363 -20.90 -11.86 5.48
CA LEU A 363 -20.13 -13.03 5.90
C LEU A 363 -21.05 -14.23 6.16
N LEU A 364 -22.14 -13.97 6.87
CA LEU A 364 -23.08 -14.98 7.30
C LEU A 364 -24.23 -15.10 6.30
N PRO A 365 -24.65 -16.33 5.93
CA PRO A 365 -25.92 -16.55 5.26
C PRO A 365 -27.07 -15.87 6.04
N PRO A 366 -28.15 -15.43 5.38
CA PRO A 366 -29.26 -14.72 6.03
C PRO A 366 -29.79 -15.42 7.30
N TRP A 367 -29.82 -16.75 7.30
CA TRP A 367 -30.30 -17.58 8.42
C TRP A 367 -29.35 -17.62 9.63
N LEU A 368 -28.07 -17.27 9.47
CA LEU A 368 -27.09 -17.15 10.55
C LEU A 368 -26.78 -15.69 10.94
N SER A 369 -27.43 -14.71 10.30
CA SER A 369 -27.13 -13.28 10.50
C SER A 369 -27.24 -12.82 11.96
N PHE A 370 -28.02 -13.50 12.80
CA PHE A 370 -28.12 -13.24 14.24
C PHE A 370 -26.79 -13.38 15.00
N LEU A 371 -25.85 -14.19 14.48
CA LEU A 371 -24.51 -14.35 15.07
C LEU A 371 -23.59 -13.14 14.79
N GLY A 372 -23.90 -12.31 13.78
CA GLY A 372 -23.11 -11.12 13.41
C GLY A 372 -23.14 -9.98 14.44
N GLY A 373 -24.02 -10.06 15.46
CA GLY A 373 -24.08 -9.11 16.56
C GLY A 373 -22.92 -9.24 17.56
N LEU A 374 -22.21 -10.38 17.57
CA LEU A 374 -21.11 -10.64 18.50
C LEU A 374 -19.84 -9.89 18.05
N LYS A 375 -19.16 -9.20 18.98
CA LYS A 375 -17.93 -8.43 18.69
C LYS A 375 -16.86 -9.24 17.95
N MET A 376 -16.70 -10.52 18.31
CA MET A 376 -15.77 -11.44 17.65
C MET A 376 -16.16 -11.72 16.19
N MET A 377 -17.46 -11.81 15.88
CA MET A 377 -17.95 -12.04 14.52
C MET A 377 -17.77 -10.81 13.63
N ARG A 378 -17.87 -9.58 14.18
CA ARG A 378 -17.58 -8.35 13.42
C ARG A 378 -16.11 -8.20 13.01
N ALA A 379 -15.16 -8.69 13.83
CA ALA A 379 -13.76 -8.81 13.40
C ALA A 379 -13.64 -9.74 12.19
N VAL A 380 -14.23 -10.94 12.31
CA VAL A 380 -14.18 -11.96 11.26
C VAL A 380 -14.86 -11.46 9.98
N GLU A 381 -15.91 -10.63 10.09
CA GLU A 381 -16.57 -9.97 8.96
C GLU A 381 -15.64 -9.02 8.18
N GLY A 382 -14.95 -8.10 8.87
CA GLY A 382 -14.00 -7.18 8.22
C GLY A 382 -12.81 -7.89 7.56
N PHE A 383 -12.28 -8.93 8.22
CA PHE A 383 -11.25 -9.78 7.62
C PHE A 383 -11.76 -10.49 6.37
N ALA A 384 -12.93 -11.14 6.43
CA ALA A 384 -13.45 -11.91 5.32
C ALA A 384 -13.77 -11.08 4.07
N VAL A 385 -14.18 -9.81 4.22
CA VAL A 385 -14.34 -8.88 3.10
C VAL A 385 -13.00 -8.60 2.41
N THR A 386 -11.93 -8.43 3.18
CA THR A 386 -10.57 -8.25 2.63
C THR A 386 -10.13 -9.48 1.83
N TYR A 387 -10.35 -10.68 2.38
CA TYR A 387 -10.05 -11.92 1.67
C TYR A 387 -10.91 -12.16 0.43
N TRP A 388 -12.16 -11.65 0.41
CA TRP A 388 -12.97 -11.64 -0.80
C TRP A 388 -12.30 -10.86 -1.91
N TYR A 389 -11.78 -9.66 -1.62
CA TYR A 389 -11.02 -8.86 -2.59
C TYR A 389 -9.74 -9.55 -3.05
N TYR A 390 -9.00 -10.22 -2.15
CA TYR A 390 -7.83 -11.02 -2.53
C TYR A 390 -8.21 -12.13 -3.52
N ALA A 391 -9.35 -12.80 -3.32
CA ALA A 391 -9.84 -13.81 -4.24
C ALA A 391 -10.25 -13.23 -5.60
N GLN A 392 -10.71 -11.97 -5.66
CA GLN A 392 -11.00 -11.31 -6.94
C GLN A 392 -9.71 -11.01 -7.71
N ILE A 393 -8.68 -10.50 -7.03
CA ILE A 393 -7.36 -10.26 -7.63
C ILE A 393 -6.77 -11.58 -8.16
N ASP A 394 -6.80 -12.65 -7.37
CA ASP A 394 -6.34 -13.98 -7.79
C ASP A 394 -7.14 -14.51 -8.99
N ALA A 395 -8.48 -14.35 -8.98
CA ALA A 395 -9.33 -14.76 -10.11
C ALA A 395 -9.02 -13.98 -11.39
N ILE A 396 -8.84 -12.66 -11.32
CA ILE A 396 -8.46 -11.83 -12.47
C ILE A 396 -7.09 -12.25 -12.99
N ALA A 397 -6.13 -12.43 -12.11
CA ALA A 397 -4.77 -12.79 -12.49
C ALA A 397 -4.71 -14.17 -13.17
N ARG A 398 -5.55 -15.12 -12.76
CA ARG A 398 -5.58 -16.49 -13.34
C ARG A 398 -6.46 -16.61 -14.57
N THR A 399 -7.60 -15.93 -14.60
CA THR A 399 -8.68 -16.17 -15.59
C THR A 399 -9.01 -14.95 -16.44
N GLY A 400 -8.48 -13.79 -16.09
CA GLY A 400 -8.80 -12.51 -16.71
C GLY A 400 -10.13 -11.88 -16.25
N ARG A 401 -10.84 -12.50 -15.29
CA ARG A 401 -12.13 -12.00 -14.78
C ARG A 401 -12.25 -12.19 -13.27
N ALA A 402 -12.96 -11.27 -12.61
CA ALA A 402 -13.33 -11.41 -11.21
C ALA A 402 -14.34 -12.55 -11.00
N ASN A 403 -14.26 -13.23 -9.85
CA ASN A 403 -15.21 -14.26 -9.43
C ASN A 403 -16.16 -13.71 -8.36
N ILE A 404 -17.10 -12.85 -8.77
CA ILE A 404 -18.03 -12.17 -7.86
C ILE A 404 -18.96 -13.14 -7.11
N GLY A 405 -19.12 -14.37 -7.61
CA GLY A 405 -19.97 -15.39 -7.00
C GLY A 405 -19.34 -16.12 -5.81
N ILE A 406 -18.04 -15.92 -5.54
CA ILE A 406 -17.40 -16.52 -4.36
C ILE A 406 -17.90 -15.86 -3.08
N SER A 407 -18.29 -16.65 -2.07
CA SER A 407 -18.64 -16.11 -0.77
C SER A 407 -17.39 -15.62 -0.02
N PRO A 408 -17.49 -14.61 0.87
CA PRO A 408 -16.36 -14.14 1.68
C PRO A 408 -15.68 -15.27 2.48
N PHE A 409 -16.48 -16.20 3.03
CA PHE A 409 -15.94 -17.34 3.77
C PHE A 409 -15.16 -18.31 2.88
N LYS A 410 -15.67 -18.64 1.67
CA LYS A 410 -14.94 -19.50 0.73
C LYS A 410 -13.66 -18.81 0.24
N ALA A 411 -13.72 -17.51 -0.02
CA ALA A 411 -12.56 -16.70 -0.39
C ALA A 411 -11.46 -16.73 0.69
N LEU A 412 -11.84 -16.52 1.96
CA LEU A 412 -10.94 -16.64 3.11
C LEU A 412 -10.21 -18.00 3.12
N LEU A 413 -10.97 -19.10 3.05
CA LEU A 413 -10.38 -20.44 3.05
C LEU A 413 -9.46 -20.68 1.85
N THR A 414 -9.90 -20.30 0.64
CA THR A 414 -9.11 -20.46 -0.59
C THR A 414 -7.77 -19.75 -0.47
N ILE A 415 -7.77 -18.49 -0.08
CA ILE A 415 -6.57 -17.67 -0.01
C ILE A 415 -5.64 -18.10 1.13
N GLN A 416 -6.19 -18.46 2.30
CA GLN A 416 -5.37 -18.97 3.40
C GLN A 416 -4.72 -20.32 3.05
N ASN A 417 -5.44 -21.21 2.39
CA ASN A 417 -4.89 -22.50 1.95
C ASN A 417 -3.80 -22.32 0.90
N ALA A 418 -4.00 -21.39 -0.06
CA ALA A 418 -2.96 -21.01 -1.02
C ALA A 418 -1.71 -20.47 -0.31
N GLY A 419 -1.87 -19.59 0.67
CA GLY A 419 -0.75 -19.05 1.46
C GLY A 419 0.00 -20.13 2.26
N LYS A 420 -0.71 -21.08 2.87
CA LYS A 420 -0.08 -22.23 3.56
C LYS A 420 0.69 -23.13 2.58
N ALA A 421 0.11 -23.41 1.41
CA ALA A 421 0.77 -24.21 0.39
C ALA A 421 2.03 -23.52 -0.13
N TRP A 422 1.97 -22.19 -0.35
CA TRP A 422 3.10 -21.37 -0.75
C TRP A 422 4.23 -21.42 0.29
N LEU A 423 3.91 -21.23 1.57
CA LEU A 423 4.90 -21.31 2.65
C LEU A 423 5.55 -22.70 2.76
N LYS A 424 4.74 -23.76 2.59
CA LYS A 424 5.25 -25.14 2.57
C LYS A 424 6.23 -25.36 1.41
N ALA A 425 5.88 -24.87 0.21
CA ALA A 425 6.72 -24.99 -0.99
C ALA A 425 7.97 -24.09 -0.95
N ARG A 426 7.95 -23.01 -0.17
CA ARG A 426 9.12 -22.17 0.07
C ARG A 426 10.14 -22.84 0.99
N ALA A 427 9.67 -23.66 1.93
CA ALA A 427 10.52 -24.35 2.91
C ALA A 427 11.20 -25.62 2.35
N SER A 428 10.69 -26.15 1.24
CA SER A 428 11.30 -27.21 0.45
C SER A 428 12.27 -26.66 -0.59
#